data_AF-A0A8J4QQ74-F1
#
_entry.id   AF-A0A8J4QQ74-F1
#
_cell.length_a   1.000
_cell.length_b   1.000
_cell.length_c   1.000
_cell.angle_alpha   90.00
_cell.angle_beta   90.00
_cell.angle_gamma   90.00
#
_symmetry.space_group_name_H-M   'P 1'
#
loop_
_entity.id
_entity.type
_entity.pdbx_description
1 polymer ?
#
loop_
_entity_poly.entity_id
_entity_poly.type
_entity_poly.pdbx_seq_one_letter_code
_entity_poly.pdbx_strand_id
1 'polypeptide(L)'
;MVLHRLGVNECVSAVCCDKAYFWVQISNLPSRHMTKEYGALIGSTLGEVILVDASESGRAWGSCVRVRVKIDITKPLCWGRMVRLSGSYRRWVSFLYERLLIYCYWCGET
;
A
#
# COMPACT_ATOMS: atom_id res chain seq x y z
N MET A 1 9.43 -14.62 -8.62
CA MET A 1 8.23 -15.29 -9.15
C MET A 1 8.14 -16.62 -8.44
N VAL A 2 7.27 -16.73 -7.42
CA VAL A 2 7.13 -17.94 -6.61
C VAL A 2 5.78 -18.56 -6.97
N LEU A 3 5.84 -19.72 -7.62
CA LEU A 3 4.71 -20.50 -8.07
C LEU A 3 4.29 -21.40 -6.89
N HIS A 4 3.14 -21.12 -6.25
CA HIS A 4 2.61 -22.02 -5.24
C HIS A 4 1.67 -23.02 -5.93
N ARG A 5 2.04 -24.30 -5.90
CA ARG A 5 1.29 -25.40 -6.52
C ARG A 5 0.20 -25.84 -5.52
N LEU A 6 -1.04 -25.43 -5.73
CA LEU A 6 -2.17 -25.94 -4.94
C LEU A 6 -2.52 -27.36 -5.40
N GLY A 7 -2.75 -28.25 -4.45
CA GLY A 7 -3.04 -29.66 -4.68
C GLY A 7 -4.41 -29.87 -5.34
N VAL A 8 -4.48 -30.88 -6.21
CA VAL A 8 -5.69 -31.31 -6.91
C VAL A 8 -6.73 -31.80 -5.89
N ASN A 9 -7.69 -30.93 -5.52
CA ASN A 9 -9.05 -31.22 -5.01
C ASN A 9 -9.65 -30.17 -4.04
N GLU A 10 -9.08 -28.98 -3.89
CA GLU A 10 -9.83 -27.90 -3.22
C GLU A 10 -10.79 -27.24 -4.22
N CYS A 11 -12.09 -27.28 -3.89
CA CYS A 11 -13.15 -26.63 -4.64
C CYS A 11 -12.80 -25.15 -4.87
N VAL A 12 -12.76 -24.73 -6.14
CA VAL A 12 -12.56 -23.34 -6.59
C VAL A 12 -13.83 -22.51 -6.36
N SER A 13 -14.42 -22.62 -5.18
CA SER A 13 -15.52 -21.75 -4.75
C SER A 13 -15.01 -20.94 -3.57
N ALA A 14 -14.83 -19.64 -3.82
CA ALA A 14 -14.36 -18.61 -2.90
C ALA A 14 -12.84 -18.50 -2.71
N VAL A 15 -12.13 -18.08 -3.77
CA VAL A 15 -10.95 -17.22 -3.53
C VAL A 15 -11.50 -15.86 -3.12
N CYS A 16 -11.83 -15.71 -1.85
CA CYS A 16 -12.10 -14.41 -1.25
C CYS A 16 -10.83 -13.57 -1.36
N CYS A 17 -10.77 -12.68 -2.34
CA CYS A 17 -9.69 -11.70 -2.42
C CYS A 17 -10.01 -10.56 -1.45
N ASP A 18 -10.03 -10.83 -0.15
CA ASP A 18 -10.28 -9.82 0.89
C ASP A 18 -9.15 -8.80 0.97
N LYS A 19 -7.97 -9.12 0.42
CA LYS A 19 -6.79 -8.25 0.42
C LYS A 19 -6.20 -8.09 -0.97
N ALA A 20 -5.77 -6.88 -1.31
CA ALA A 20 -5.05 -6.58 -2.54
C ALA A 20 -3.79 -5.75 -2.27
N TYR A 21 -2.82 -5.86 -3.18
CA TYR A 21 -1.59 -5.08 -3.12
C TYR A 21 -1.74 -3.80 -3.93
N PHE A 22 -1.47 -2.66 -3.29
CA PHE A 22 -1.45 -1.35 -3.93
C PHE A 22 -0.08 -0.72 -3.79
N TRP A 23 0.31 0.01 -4.82
CA TRP A 23 1.27 1.10 -4.64
C TRP A 23 0.48 2.32 -4.19
N VAL A 24 0.90 2.94 -3.10
CA VAL A 24 0.28 4.13 -2.53
C VAL A 24 1.31 5.25 -2.54
N GLN A 25 0.99 6.34 -3.22
CA GLN A 25 1.77 7.57 -3.13
C GLN A 25 1.22 8.43 -1.99
N ILE A 26 2.09 8.77 -1.05
CA ILE A 26 1.82 9.62 0.09
C ILE A 26 2.41 11.00 -0.21
N SER A 27 1.55 11.98 -0.45
CA SER A 27 1.93 13.34 -0.79
C SER A 27 1.63 14.33 0.35
N ASN A 28 2.04 15.59 0.16
CA ASN A 28 1.96 16.67 1.16
C ASN A 28 2.81 16.48 2.42
N LEU A 29 3.74 15.54 2.45
CA LEU A 29 4.71 15.47 3.55
C LEU A 29 5.76 16.60 3.44
N PRO A 30 6.22 17.21 4.55
CA PRO A 30 7.40 18.06 4.52
C PRO A 30 8.63 17.23 4.10
N SER A 31 9.59 17.83 3.41
CA SER A 31 10.81 17.15 2.95
C SER A 31 11.56 16.39 4.06
N ARG A 32 11.56 16.93 5.29
CA ARG A 32 12.16 16.27 6.47
C ARG A 32 11.49 14.95 6.86
N HIS A 33 10.24 14.74 6.47
CA HIS A 33 9.43 13.56 6.78
C HIS A 33 9.26 12.65 5.55
N MET A 34 9.91 12.96 4.42
CA MET A 34 9.97 12.10 3.24
C MET A 34 11.04 11.02 3.40
N THR A 35 10.91 10.22 4.46
CA THR A 35 11.84 9.12 4.76
C THR A 35 11.14 7.78 4.73
N LYS A 36 11.92 6.71 4.63
CA LYS A 36 11.46 5.32 4.66
C LYS A 36 10.64 5.03 5.92
N GLU A 37 11.08 5.56 7.05
CA GLU A 37 10.46 5.33 8.36
C GLU A 37 9.07 5.98 8.41
N TYR A 38 8.94 7.23 7.97
CA TYR A 38 7.65 7.91 7.91
C TYR A 38 6.71 7.30 6.87
N GLY A 39 7.24 6.88 5.71
CA GLY A 39 6.49 6.12 4.71
C GLY A 39 5.91 4.83 5.27
N ALA A 40 6.74 4.05 5.97
CA ALA A 40 6.30 2.81 6.62
C ALA A 40 5.27 3.09 7.72
N LEU A 41 5.50 4.10 8.57
CA LEU A 41 4.61 4.47 9.66
C LEU A 41 3.21 4.88 9.16
N ILE A 42 3.15 5.67 8.08
CA ILE A 42 1.87 6.10 7.52
C ILE A 42 1.23 4.94 6.75
N GLY A 43 2.02 4.19 5.97
CA GLY A 43 1.56 3.03 5.20
C GLY A 43 0.98 1.92 6.08
N SER A 44 1.54 1.71 7.28
CA SER A 44 1.04 0.71 8.23
C SER A 44 -0.35 1.03 8.76
N THR A 45 -0.80 2.28 8.61
CA THR A 45 -2.17 2.69 8.95
C THR A 45 -3.20 2.37 7.87
N LEU A 46 -2.74 2.01 6.68
CA LEU A 46 -3.56 1.60 5.54
C LEU A 46 -3.65 0.08 5.43
N GLY A 47 -2.61 -0.64 5.86
CA GLY A 47 -2.54 -2.09 5.80
C GLY A 47 -1.13 -2.61 6.12
N GLU A 48 -0.81 -3.82 5.65
CA GLU A 48 0.51 -4.42 5.82
C GLU A 48 1.50 -3.82 4.81
N VAL A 49 2.56 -3.16 5.30
CA VAL A 49 3.60 -2.56 4.44
C VAL A 49 4.55 -3.64 3.94
N ILE A 50 4.63 -3.78 2.62
CA ILE A 50 5.48 -4.76 1.93
C ILE A 50 6.83 -4.12 1.55
N LEU A 51 6.79 -2.88 1.06
CA LEU A 51 7.98 -2.18 0.59
C LEU A 51 7.77 -0.67 0.66
N VAL A 52 8.84 0.08 0.92
CA VAL A 52 8.85 1.53 0.78
C VAL A 52 9.88 1.89 -0.29
N ASP A 53 9.45 2.62 -1.30
CA ASP A 53 10.28 3.09 -2.41
C ASP A 53 11.05 4.34 -1.96
N ALA A 54 12.26 4.10 -1.44
CA ALA A 54 13.18 5.12 -0.95
C ALA A 54 14.60 4.77 -1.40
N SER A 55 15.44 5.79 -1.59
CA SER A 55 16.86 5.60 -1.91
C SER A 55 17.59 4.83 -0.80
N GLU A 56 18.79 4.32 -1.09
CA GLU A 56 19.65 3.65 -0.10
C GLU A 56 19.94 4.51 1.14
N SER A 57 19.90 5.84 0.99
CA SER A 57 20.03 6.80 2.10
C SER A 57 18.79 6.92 3.00
N GLY A 58 17.72 6.15 2.72
CA GLY A 58 16.46 6.18 3.46
C GLY A 58 15.55 7.36 3.11
N ARG A 59 15.98 8.26 2.22
CA ARG A 59 15.15 9.38 1.71
C ARG A 59 14.37 8.98 0.47
N ALA A 60 13.09 9.30 0.44
CA ALA A 60 12.29 9.25 -0.78
C ALA A 60 12.74 10.38 -1.72
N TRP A 61 12.86 10.08 -3.01
CA TRP A 61 13.21 11.07 -4.04
C TRP A 61 11.93 11.60 -4.70
N GLY A 62 11.78 12.93 -4.78
CA GLY A 62 10.62 13.58 -5.39
C GLY A 62 9.66 14.24 -4.39
N SER A 63 8.42 14.48 -4.80
CA SER A 63 7.39 15.21 -4.04
C SER A 63 6.49 14.31 -3.18
N CYS A 64 6.69 12.98 -3.21
CA CYS A 64 5.89 12.01 -2.48
C CYS A 64 6.72 10.81 -2.00
N VAL A 65 6.22 10.11 -1.00
CA VAL A 65 6.75 8.82 -0.55
C VAL A 65 5.87 7.72 -1.13
N ARG A 66 6.45 6.76 -1.85
CA ARG A 66 5.70 5.67 -2.46
C ARG A 66 5.88 4.38 -1.65
N VAL A 67 4.77 3.73 -1.31
CA VAL A 67 4.75 2.56 -0.42
C VAL A 67 3.90 1.47 -1.02
N ARG A 68 4.39 0.24 -1.04
CA ARG A 68 3.62 -0.94 -1.41
C ARG A 68 2.95 -1.51 -0.17
N VAL A 69 1.63 -1.55 -0.17
CA VAL A 69 0.81 -1.98 0.98
C VAL A 69 -0.18 -3.05 0.54
N LYS A 70 -0.35 -4.08 1.36
CA LYS A 70 -1.43 -5.05 1.26
C LYS A 70 -2.61 -4.57 2.11
N ILE A 71 -3.69 -4.19 1.44
CA ILE A 71 -4.85 -3.52 2.03
C ILE A 71 -6.06 -4.44 1.96
N ASP A 72 -6.85 -4.44 3.03
CA ASP A 72 -8.17 -5.07 3.07
C ASP A 72 -9.16 -4.29 2.19
N ILE A 73 -9.56 -4.90 1.07
CA ILE A 73 -10.45 -4.26 0.08
C ILE A 73 -11.93 -4.48 0.39
N THR A 74 -12.25 -5.21 1.46
CA THR A 74 -13.63 -5.26 1.97
C THR A 74 -14.03 -3.94 2.63
N LYS A 75 -13.05 -3.06 2.90
CA LYS A 75 -13.22 -1.73 3.47
C LYS A 75 -12.96 -0.64 2.43
N PRO A 76 -13.61 0.53 2.56
CA PRO A 76 -13.36 1.65 1.67
C PRO A 76 -11.90 2.12 1.77
N LEU A 77 -11.30 2.43 0.62
CA LEU A 77 -9.94 2.97 0.55
C LEU A 77 -9.91 4.41 1.09
N CYS A 78 -8.90 4.69 1.92
CA CYS A 78 -8.72 5.99 2.56
C CYS A 78 -8.00 6.94 1.61
N TRP A 79 -8.61 8.06 1.21
CA TRP A 79 -7.96 9.01 0.28
C TRP A 79 -7.02 10.01 0.95
N GLY A 80 -7.06 10.11 2.28
CA GLY A 80 -6.18 11.00 3.02
C GLY A 80 -6.40 10.90 4.51
N ARG A 81 -5.42 11.37 5.28
CA ARG A 81 -5.46 11.32 6.74
C ARG A 81 -4.72 12.50 7.36
N MET A 82 -5.18 12.93 8.54
CA MET A 82 -4.42 13.85 9.38
C MET A 82 -3.30 13.08 10.10
N VAL A 83 -2.04 13.41 9.83
CA VAL A 83 -0.86 12.83 10.49
C VAL A 83 -0.21 13.84 11.42
N ARG A 84 0.31 13.36 12.56
CA ARG A 84 1.06 14.19 13.50
C ARG A 84 2.56 14.11 13.17
N LEU A 85 3.15 15.24 12.83
CA LEU A 85 4.52 15.39 12.33
C LEU A 85 5.32 16.19 13.37
N SER A 86 5.82 15.52 14.41
CA SER A 86 6.52 16.09 15.58
C SER A 86 5.72 17.09 16.45
N GLY A 87 5.70 16.87 17.76
CA GLY A 87 4.99 17.74 18.71
C GLY A 87 3.49 17.88 18.43
N SER A 88 3.00 19.12 18.34
CA SER A 88 1.60 19.47 18.04
C SER A 88 1.31 19.68 16.55
N TYR A 89 2.33 19.64 15.68
CA TYR A 89 2.14 19.92 14.27
C TYR A 89 1.41 18.76 13.58
N ARG A 90 0.25 19.06 12.99
CA ARG A 90 -0.57 18.10 12.25
C ARG A 90 -0.66 18.55 10.79
N ARG A 91 -0.68 17.59 9.87
CA ARG A 91 -0.85 17.87 8.46
C ARG A 91 -1.76 16.84 7.81
N TRP A 92 -2.58 17.30 6.87
CA TRP A 92 -3.34 16.43 5.99
C TRP A 92 -2.41 15.84 4.92
N VAL A 93 -2.29 14.52 4.89
CA VAL A 93 -1.63 13.79 3.80
C VAL A 93 -2.67 13.18 2.90
N SER A 94 -2.38 13.18 1.60
CA SER A 94 -3.23 12.57 0.59
C SER A 94 -2.62 11.24 0.14
N PHE A 95 -3.50 10.29 -0.16
CA PHE A 95 -3.15 8.95 -0.64
C PHE A 95 -3.66 8.79 -2.06
N LEU A 96 -2.73 8.51 -2.98
CA LEU A 96 -3.06 8.13 -4.35
C LEU A 96 -2.76 6.65 -4.53
N TYR A 97 -3.78 5.87 -4.89
CA TYR A 97 -3.67 4.44 -5.11
C TYR A 97 -3.38 4.15 -6.57
N GLU A 98 -2.22 3.58 -6.83
CA GLU A 98 -1.89 2.98 -8.12
C GLU A 98 -2.33 1.50 -8.08
N ARG A 99 -3.27 1.16 -8.97
CA ARG A 99 -3.72 -0.23 -9.11
C ARG A 99 -2.60 -1.07 -9.73
N LEU A 100 -2.16 -2.12 -9.02
CA LEU A 100 -1.72 -3.32 -9.72
C LEU A 100 -2.98 -4.04 -10.22
N LEU A 101 -2.95 -4.47 -11.48
CA LEU A 101 -3.95 -5.39 -12.01
C LEU A 101 -4.07 -6.58 -11.06
N ILE A 102 -5.27 -6.75 -10.48
CA ILE A 102 -5.65 -7.97 -9.77
C ILE A 102 -5.86 -9.01 -10.88
N TYR A 103 -4.79 -9.71 -11.27
CA TYR A 103 -4.91 -10.84 -12.19
C TYR A 103 -5.52 -12.01 -11.42
N CYS A 104 -6.86 -12.09 -11.39
CA CYS A 104 -7.53 -13.36 -11.14
C CYS A 104 -7.61 -14.09 -12.49
N TYR A 105 -6.62 -14.92 -12.80
CA TYR A 105 -6.59 -15.71 -14.05
C TYR A 105 -7.80 -16.66 -14.16
N TRP A 106 -8.43 -17.02 -13.04
CA TRP A 106 -9.57 -17.94 -12.97
C TRP A 106 -10.95 -17.27 -13.00
N CYS A 107 -11.03 -15.95 -12.87
CA CYS A 107 -12.31 -15.22 -12.86
C CYS A 107 -12.71 -14.70 -14.26
N GLY A 108 -11.92 -15.04 -15.29
CA GLY A 108 -12.00 -14.48 -16.64
C GLY A 108 -12.52 -15.44 -17.72
N GLU A 109 -13.00 -16.62 -17.35
CA GLU A 109 -13.74 -17.49 -18.26
C GLU A 109 -15.23 -17.40 -17.91
N THR A 110 -15.95 -16.58 -18.68
CA THR A 110 -17.39 -16.76 -18.91
C THR A 110 -17.59 -17.72 -20.07
#